data_AF-A0A7L1KSC9-F1
#
_entry.id   AF-A0A7L1KSC9-F1
#
_cell.length_a   1.000
_cell.length_b   1.000
_cell.length_c   1.000
_cell.angle_alpha   90.00
_cell.angle_beta   90.00
_cell.angle_gamma   90.00
#
_symmetry.space_group_name_H-M   'P 1'
#
loop_
_entity.id
_entity.type
_entity.pdbx_description
1 polymer ?
#
loop_
_entity_poly.entity_id
_entity_poly.type
_entity_poly.pdbx_seq_one_letter_code
_entity_poly.pdbx_strand_id
1 'polypeptide(L)' 'KHTGERPYLCIHCNAKFVHNYDLKNHMRIHTGIRPYQCEFCYKSFTRSDHLHRHIKRQSCRIARPRQGR' A
#
# COMPACT_ATOMS: atom_id res chain seq x y z
N LYS A 1 13.61 26.61 -5.95
CA LYS A 1 12.26 26.93 -5.43
C LYS A 1 11.43 25.66 -5.50
N HIS A 2 11.19 24.98 -4.38
CA HIS A 2 10.24 23.87 -4.36
C HIS A 2 8.87 24.52 -4.18
N THR A 3 8.13 24.74 -5.27
CA THR A 3 6.74 25.16 -5.17
C THR A 3 6.02 24.01 -4.47
N GLY A 4 5.65 24.20 -3.21
CA GLY A 4 4.95 23.21 -2.39
C GLY A 4 3.51 22.98 -2.87
N GLU A 5 3.25 23.16 -4.16
CA GLU A 5 1.96 23.02 -4.78
C GLU A 5 1.58 21.54 -4.74
N ARG A 6 0.47 21.28 -4.05
CA ARG A 6 -0.15 19.98 -3.92
C ARG A 6 -1.47 20.04 -4.67
N PRO A 7 -1.45 19.92 -6.01
CA PRO A 7 -2.63 20.11 -6.84
C PRO A 7 -3.66 18.99 -6.66
N TYR A 8 -3.25 17.84 -6.12
CA TYR A 8 -4.13 16.69 -5.93
C TYR A 8 -4.79 16.75 -4.55
N LEU A 9 -6.09 17.01 -4.52
CA LEU A 9 -6.90 17.11 -3.30
C LEU A 9 -7.84 15.90 -3.18
N CYS A 10 -7.94 15.34 -1.99
CA CYS A 10 -8.99 14.39 -1.65
C CYS A 10 -10.30 15.11 -1.32
N ILE A 11 -11.36 14.79 -2.03
CA ILE A 11 -12.69 15.39 -1.84
C ILE A 11 -13.37 14.98 -0.52
N HIS A 12 -12.97 13.87 0.10
CA HIS A 12 -13.61 13.36 1.30
C HIS A 12 -13.02 13.91 2.61
N CYS A 13 -11.73 14.27 2.61
CA CYS A 13 -11.04 14.75 3.82
C CYS A 13 -10.14 15.97 3.57
N ASN A 14 -10.22 16.57 2.37
CA ASN A 14 -9.45 17.74 1.96
C ASN A 14 -7.92 17.56 2.02
N ALA A 15 -7.44 16.31 2.08
CA ALA A 15 -6.01 16.00 2.11
C ALA A 15 -5.34 16.36 0.78
N LYS A 16 -4.19 17.03 0.87
CA LYS A 16 -3.42 17.52 -0.30
C LYS A 16 -2.19 16.65 -0.56
N PHE A 17 -2.00 16.24 -1.81
CA PHE A 17 -0.92 15.39 -2.28
C PHE A 17 -0.15 16.06 -3.42
N VAL A 18 1.14 15.76 -3.51
CA VAL A 18 2.03 16.26 -4.57
C VAL A 18 1.79 15.50 -5.87
N HIS A 19 1.44 14.22 -5.79
CA HIS A 19 1.26 13.36 -6.96
C HIS A 19 -0.12 12.71 -7.01
N ASN A 20 -0.61 12.44 -8.23
CA ASN A 20 -1.88 11.75 -8.45
C ASN A 20 -1.89 10.33 -7.85
N TYR A 21 -0.75 9.61 -7.95
CA TYR A 21 -0.66 8.25 -7.42
C TYR A 21 -0.81 8.21 -5.90
N ASP A 22 -0.35 9.26 -5.19
CA ASP A 22 -0.52 9.39 -3.74
C ASP A 22 -1.99 9.62 -3.39
N LEU A 23 -2.68 10.51 -4.12
CA LEU A 23 -4.13 10.70 -3.98
C LEU A 23 -4.89 9.41 -4.27
N LYS A 24 -4.59 8.70 -5.37
CA LYS A 24 -5.25 7.44 -5.73
C LYS A 24 -5.04 6.35 -4.68
N ASN A 25 -3.83 6.24 -4.13
CA ASN A 25 -3.54 5.33 -3.02
C ASN A 25 -4.29 5.74 -1.75
N HIS A 26 -4.38 7.04 -1.47
CA HIS A 26 -5.11 7.58 -0.34
C HIS A 26 -6.61 7.27 -0.45
N MET A 27 -7.23 7.40 -1.63
CA MET A 27 -8.66 7.07 -1.83
C MET A 27 -9.03 5.62 -1.44
N ARG A 28 -8.04 4.72 -1.40
CA ARG A 28 -8.24 3.34 -0.91
C ARG A 28 -8.61 3.27 0.58
N ILE A 29 -8.28 4.29 1.37
CA ILE A 29 -8.69 4.35 2.79
C ILE A 29 -10.17 4.65 2.93
N HIS A 30 -10.73 5.48 2.03
CA HIS A 30 -12.14 5.86 2.06
C HIS A 30 -13.03 4.73 1.52
N THR A 31 -12.54 4.03 0.49
CA THR A 31 -13.26 2.89 -0.10
C THR A 31 -13.05 1.58 0.67
N GLY A 32 -12.07 1.52 1.58
CA GLY A 32 -11.69 0.29 2.29
C GLY A 32 -11.05 -0.78 1.39
N ILE A 33 -10.85 -0.48 0.10
CA ILE A 33 -10.35 -1.45 -0.87
C ILE A 33 -8.87 -1.73 -0.61
N ARG A 34 -8.56 -3.01 -0.40
CA ARG A 34 -7.19 -3.50 -0.21
C ARG A 34 -6.87 -4.55 -1.28
N PRO A 35 -6.43 -4.11 -2.48
CA PRO A 35 -6.29 -5.02 -3.62
C PRO A 35 -5.06 -5.93 -3.49
N TYR A 36 -4.13 -5.63 -2.57
CA TYR A 36 -2.91 -6.40 -2.39
C TYR A 36 -3.05 -7.32 -1.19
N GLN A 37 -3.44 -8.56 -1.42
CA GLN A 37 -3.52 -9.57 -0.37
C GLN A 37 -2.27 -10.45 -0.39
N CYS A 38 -1.77 -10.79 0.79
CA CYS A 38 -0.77 -11.84 0.89
C CYS A 38 -1.47 -13.19 0.77
N GLU A 39 -1.12 -14.00 -0.22
CA GLU A 39 -1.71 -15.33 -0.46
C GLU A 39 -1.42 -16.32 0.67
N PHE A 40 -0.42 -16.02 1.49
CA PHE A 40 0.07 -16.86 2.55
C PHE A 40 -0.70 -16.65 3.86
N CYS A 41 -0.70 -15.43 4.40
CA CYS A 41 -1.38 -15.11 5.66
C CYS A 41 -2.68 -14.33 5.47
N TYR A 42 -3.15 -14.22 4.22
CA TYR A 42 -4.39 -13.54 3.82
C TYR A 42 -4.48 -12.08 4.27
N LYS A 43 -3.35 -11.49 4.68
CA LYS A 43 -3.30 -10.11 5.16
C LYS A 43 -3.41 -9.17 3.97
N SER A 44 -4.42 -8.31 3.99
CA SER A 44 -4.68 -7.35 2.92
C SER A 44 -4.00 -6.01 3.17
N PHE A 45 -3.43 -5.43 2.12
CA PHE A 45 -2.69 -4.18 2.10
C PHE A 45 -3.27 -3.23 1.04
N THR A 46 -3.16 -1.93 1.31
CA THR A 46 -3.59 -0.88 0.38
C THR A 46 -2.55 -0.60 -0.71
N ARG A 47 -1.30 -1.06 -0.55
CA ARG A 47 -0.17 -0.74 -1.45
C ARG A 47 0.70 -1.97 -1.73
N SER A 48 1.22 -2.07 -2.95
CA SER A 48 2.09 -3.17 -3.39
C SER A 48 3.44 -3.17 -2.68
N ASP A 49 4.05 -2.01 -2.44
CA ASP A 49 5.34 -1.91 -1.75
C ASP A 49 5.26 -2.41 -0.29
N HIS A 50 4.11 -2.23 0.35
CA HIS A 50 3.85 -2.75 1.69
C HIS A 50 3.71 -4.28 1.69
N LEU A 51 2.98 -4.85 0.72
CA LEU A 51 2.92 -6.30 0.53
C LEU A 51 4.30 -6.87 0.22
N HIS A 52 5.05 -6.25 -0.69
CA HIS A 52 6.39 -6.70 -1.09
C HIS A 52 7.36 -6.70 0.10
N ARG A 53 7.34 -5.64 0.92
CA ARG A 53 8.13 -5.59 2.16
C ARG A 53 7.68 -6.66 3.16
N HIS A 54 6.39 -6.92 3.26
CA HIS A 54 5.83 -7.93 4.16
C HIS A 54 6.26 -9.36 3.77
N ILE A 55 6.19 -9.72 2.49
CA ILE A 55 6.66 -11.03 1.99
C ILE A 55 8.18 -11.14 2.09
N LYS A 56 8.93 -10.08 1.77
CA LYS A 56 10.41 -10.08 1.81
C LYS A 56 10.95 -10.24 3.21
N ARG A 57 10.31 -9.61 4.21
CA ARG A 57 10.72 -9.71 5.62
C ARG A 57 10.28 -11.01 6.29
N GLN A 58 9.62 -11.94 5.58
CA GLN A 58 9.00 -13.13 6.17
C GLN A 58 8.13 -12.81 7.40
N SER A 59 7.56 -11.61 7.43
CA SER A 59 6.65 -11.19 8.51
C SER A 59 5.26 -11.81 8.33
N CYS A 60 5.04 -12.47 7.19
CA CYS A 60 3.99 -13.46 7.04
C CYS A 60 4.48 -14.73 7.76
N ARG A 61 3.74 -15.20 8.78
CA ARG A 61 4.07 -16.38 9.61
C ARG A 61 4.01 -17.70 8.84
N ILE A 62 4.43 -17.70 7.59
CA ILE A 62 4.60 -18.90 6.81
C ILE A 62 6.05 -19.28 6.95
N ALA A 63 6.26 -20.33 7.73
CA ALA A 63 7.49 -21.10 7.71
C ALA A 63 7.87 -21.25 6.24
N ARG A 64 9.02 -20.67 5.85
CA ARG A 64 9.58 -20.85 4.52
C ARG A 64 9.44 -22.35 4.20
N PRO A 65 8.84 -22.77 3.07
CA PRO A 65 9.11 -24.12 2.63
C PRO A 65 10.62 -24.17 2.50
N ARG A 66 11.26 -25.05 3.28
CA ARG A 66 12.67 -25.38 3.12
C ARG A 66 12.86 -25.56 1.62
N GLN A 67 13.64 -24.69 0.99
CA GLN A 67 14.14 -24.99 -0.34
C GLN A 67 15.04 -26.21 -0.13
N GLY A 68 14.46 -27.39 -0.35
CA GLY A 68 15.18 -28.64 -0.41
C GLY A 68 16.13 -28.53 -1.59
N ARG A 69 17.42 -28.62 -1.31
CA ARG A 69 18.33 -29.27 -2.24
C ARG A 69 18.21 -30.77 -2.05
#